data_AF-A0A1F7ULC9-F1
#
_entry.id   AF-A0A1F7ULC9-F1
#
_cell.length_a   1.000
_cell.length_b   1.000
_cell.length_c   1.000
_cell.angle_alpha   90.00
_cell.angle_beta   90.00
_cell.angle_gamma   90.00
#
_symmetry.space_group_name_H-M   'P 1'
#
loop_
_entity.id
_entity.type
_entity.pdbx_description
1 polymer ?
#
loop_
_entity_poly.entity_id
_entity_poly.type
_entity_poly.pdbx_seq_one_letter_code
_entity_poly.pdbx_strand_id
1 'polypeptide(L)'
;MSKMTRFCVRDRARAWVNRLGWSVGLFFVLVPAVAHASGGYEGSVDKKTVTVELNPGEKKWITLTYTNTGSKTWARDAKTSYVSLYLVGTKSSPVGGVGWRTSDSPAKIRDTTVKPKSKTVVTFAVFGNAPGTYTEKVRLASEDTAWMYGAETLVTIKVKGAVATTVTPTKPTPTITPTPVAPTTPKTYSAVLLLRSAKEFALAGNARTQVTLGFKNTGTSFWASRSLKMSSVFPALSGSLSSVYDDSWRSPAEPVRVDNVTNPGEIGFLSFTLKAPAKSGSYRVSFVLEADGQQVEGGAIDIPITVTSDGAFETQPPITPPPSVTYVPPSGIIPITPDAGPEPTLRVGIFATTDDQMVVTAAGPFRVHQKGTANCNFTAGEQLTVRFDRTNKVYKLTGPRCVGQSTDVYQVQGTDDPLLPLEMTDFSRPVGWLPGANDNKFRGILELRWSSVTDAVWAINQLPMEHYLYGIAETSDVSPMEYQKALLTAARTYAYYHWKRATKHADEGFHVDAKYDQVYRGYGAEARSPKIVQAVKDTRGQIVSYGGVLAITPYFSRSDGHTRNWNEVWGGSGFPWLVSVQVPQDAGKTLWGHGVGLSASGALGMANEGKVYPEILTHFYQGTGLVKFYQ
;
A
#
# COMPACT_ATOMS: atom_id res chain seq x y z
N MET A 1 -18.96 -63.02 -19.19
CA MET A 1 -18.30 -62.72 -20.48
C MET A 1 -19.38 -62.36 -21.51
N SER A 2 -19.40 -61.29 -22.31
CA SER A 2 -18.84 -59.91 -22.35
C SER A 2 -19.44 -59.27 -23.63
N LYS A 3 -20.44 -58.36 -23.56
CA LYS A 3 -20.44 -56.89 -23.86
C LYS A 3 -19.51 -56.38 -24.98
N MET A 4 -19.82 -55.37 -25.84
CA MET A 4 -21.00 -54.57 -26.31
C MET A 4 -20.39 -53.47 -27.25
N THR A 5 -20.76 -53.32 -28.55
CA THR A 5 -21.59 -52.26 -29.22
C THR A 5 -21.23 -50.76 -28.97
N ARG A 6 -21.34 -49.74 -29.86
CA ARG A 6 -22.22 -49.46 -31.04
C ARG A 6 -21.81 -48.15 -31.81
N PHE A 7 -22.01 -48.16 -33.14
CA PHE A 7 -22.52 -47.15 -34.13
C PHE A 7 -22.33 -45.61 -34.06
N CYS A 8 -22.05 -45.00 -35.24
CA CYS A 8 -22.72 -43.78 -35.76
C CYS A 8 -22.56 -43.66 -37.31
N VAL A 9 -23.61 -43.29 -38.05
CA VAL A 9 -23.66 -43.16 -39.54
C VAL A 9 -24.34 -41.84 -39.96
N ARG A 10 -23.77 -41.24 -41.03
CA ARG A 10 -24.17 -40.26 -42.08
C ARG A 10 -25.66 -39.81 -42.19
N ASP A 11 -26.07 -38.68 -42.79
CA ASP A 11 -25.75 -38.13 -44.13
C ASP A 11 -26.33 -36.70 -44.39
N ARG A 12 -26.00 -36.12 -45.56
CA ARG A 12 -26.22 -34.73 -46.07
C ARG A 12 -27.68 -34.30 -46.38
N ALA A 13 -27.97 -32.97 -46.35
CA ALA A 13 -28.39 -32.09 -47.49
C ALA A 13 -29.34 -30.89 -47.15
N ARG A 14 -29.05 -29.74 -47.81
CA ARG A 14 -29.82 -28.52 -48.21
C ARG A 14 -31.16 -28.12 -47.55
N ALA A 15 -31.31 -26.82 -47.28
CA ALA A 15 -32.59 -26.10 -47.33
C ALA A 15 -32.41 -24.64 -47.84
N TRP A 16 -33.35 -24.16 -48.66
CA TRP A 16 -33.51 -22.79 -49.18
C TRP A 16 -34.99 -22.37 -49.03
N VAL A 17 -35.20 -21.06 -48.92
CA VAL A 17 -36.43 -20.26 -49.16
C VAL A 17 -37.33 -19.83 -47.96
N ASN A 18 -37.29 -18.50 -47.77
CA ASN A 18 -38.29 -17.52 -47.31
C ASN A 18 -38.95 -17.61 -45.93
N ARG A 19 -38.79 -16.52 -45.16
CA ARG A 19 -39.93 -15.87 -44.49
C ARG A 19 -39.72 -14.35 -44.39
N LEU A 20 -40.80 -13.66 -44.75
CA LEU A 20 -41.03 -12.22 -44.71
C LEU A 20 -40.63 -11.62 -43.36
N GLY A 21 -40.03 -10.43 -43.42
CA GLY A 21 -39.93 -9.56 -42.25
C GLY A 21 -41.31 -9.09 -41.80
N TRP A 22 -41.42 -8.74 -40.53
CA TRP A 22 -42.30 -7.70 -39.99
C TRP A 22 -41.53 -7.10 -38.81
N SER A 23 -41.24 -5.80 -38.94
CA SER A 23 -40.62 -4.97 -37.92
C SER A 23 -41.62 -4.71 -36.80
N VAL A 24 -41.33 -5.21 -35.60
CA VAL A 24 -41.95 -4.71 -34.37
C VAL A 24 -40.82 -4.28 -33.46
N GLY A 25 -40.65 -2.97 -33.33
CA GLY A 25 -39.70 -2.36 -32.41
C GLY A 25 -40.09 -2.68 -30.97
N LEU A 26 -39.36 -3.58 -30.33
CA LEU A 26 -39.28 -3.64 -28.87
C LEU A 26 -38.17 -2.68 -28.43
N PHE A 27 -38.58 -1.54 -27.90
CA PHE A 27 -37.75 -0.74 -27.00
C PHE A 27 -37.39 -1.61 -25.79
N PHE A 28 -36.23 -2.26 -25.82
CA PHE A 28 -35.58 -2.69 -24.59
C PHE A 28 -35.02 -1.44 -23.92
N VAL A 29 -35.81 -0.90 -22.99
CA VAL A 29 -35.25 -0.08 -21.90
C VAL A 29 -34.26 -0.99 -21.19
N LEU A 30 -32.97 -0.75 -21.39
CA LEU A 30 -31.90 -1.24 -20.53
C LEU A 30 -32.19 -0.71 -19.13
N VAL A 31 -32.92 -1.49 -18.34
CA VAL A 31 -32.86 -1.39 -16.89
C VAL A 31 -31.51 -1.99 -16.52
N PRO A 32 -30.52 -1.21 -16.04
CA PRO A 32 -29.30 -1.80 -15.52
C PRO A 32 -29.70 -2.73 -14.38
N ALA A 33 -29.29 -3.99 -14.47
CA ALA A 33 -29.41 -4.95 -13.39
C ALA A 33 -28.75 -4.34 -12.14
N VAL A 34 -29.58 -3.95 -11.17
CA VAL A 34 -29.13 -3.43 -9.89
C VAL A 34 -28.56 -4.61 -9.10
N ALA A 35 -27.25 -4.58 -8.91
CA ALA A 35 -26.53 -5.46 -8.01
C ALA A 35 -27.27 -5.62 -6.68
N HIS A 36 -27.61 -6.86 -6.31
CA HIS A 36 -28.01 -7.18 -4.95
C HIS A 36 -27.21 -8.36 -4.44
N ALA A 37 -26.51 -8.12 -3.34
CA ALA A 37 -26.61 -9.00 -2.19
C ALA A 37 -26.60 -8.08 -0.96
N SER A 38 -27.75 -7.47 -0.67
CA SER A 38 -27.90 -6.60 0.49
C SER A 38 -28.01 -7.36 1.81
N GLY A 39 -27.94 -8.70 1.84
CA GLY A 39 -27.72 -9.50 3.06
C GLY A 39 -28.62 -9.23 4.29
N GLY A 40 -29.72 -8.48 4.13
CA GLY A 40 -30.51 -7.92 5.25
C GLY A 40 -30.00 -6.59 5.83
N TYR A 41 -28.98 -5.97 5.24
CA TYR A 41 -28.40 -4.65 5.56
C TYR A 41 -28.89 -3.54 4.59
N GLU A 42 -30.18 -3.53 4.28
CA GLU A 42 -30.79 -2.45 3.49
C GLU A 42 -31.03 -1.21 4.36
N GLY A 43 -30.81 -0.02 3.79
CA GLY A 43 -31.15 1.22 4.46
C GLY A 43 -31.72 2.26 3.49
N SER A 44 -32.37 3.27 4.05
CA SER A 44 -32.73 4.51 3.35
C SER A 44 -32.14 5.72 4.07
N VAL A 45 -31.99 6.84 3.35
CA VAL A 45 -31.50 8.10 3.91
C VAL A 45 -32.56 9.19 3.74
N ASP A 46 -32.78 10.00 4.79
CA ASP A 46 -33.79 11.05 4.78
C ASP A 46 -33.47 12.17 3.77
N LYS A 47 -32.17 12.41 3.48
CA LYS A 47 -31.70 13.40 2.51
C LYS A 47 -30.80 12.76 1.46
N LYS A 48 -31.29 12.66 0.22
CA LYS A 48 -30.51 12.18 -0.94
C LYS A 48 -29.53 13.22 -1.49
N THR A 49 -29.74 14.49 -1.17
CA THR A 49 -28.83 15.59 -1.53
C THR A 49 -28.67 16.53 -0.36
N VAL A 50 -27.44 16.96 -0.10
CA VAL A 50 -27.12 17.97 0.92
C VAL A 50 -26.19 19.00 0.30
N THR A 51 -26.50 20.28 0.47
CA THR A 51 -25.62 21.39 0.04
C THR A 51 -25.16 22.16 1.26
N VAL A 52 -23.86 22.42 1.35
CA VAL A 52 -23.24 23.19 2.43
C VAL A 52 -22.40 24.30 1.84
N GLU A 53 -22.60 25.53 2.30
CA GLU A 53 -21.74 26.65 1.95
C GLU A 53 -20.71 26.90 3.06
N LEU A 54 -19.46 27.14 2.66
CA LEU A 54 -18.33 27.41 3.54
C LEU A 54 -17.61 28.66 3.08
N ASN A 55 -17.09 29.44 4.02
CA ASN A 55 -16.01 30.37 3.73
C ASN A 55 -14.68 29.61 3.64
N PRO A 56 -13.66 30.15 2.95
CA PRO A 56 -12.32 29.60 2.97
C PRO A 56 -11.80 29.40 4.41
N GLY A 57 -11.33 28.20 4.72
CA GLY A 57 -10.87 27.78 6.05
C GLY A 57 -11.97 27.36 7.03
N GLU A 58 -13.26 27.47 6.66
CA GLU A 58 -14.37 27.14 7.56
C GLU A 58 -14.64 25.62 7.62
N LYS A 59 -14.95 25.13 8.83
CA LYS A 59 -15.41 23.76 9.11
C LYS A 59 -16.92 23.75 9.36
N LYS A 60 -17.66 22.83 8.73
CA LYS A 60 -19.06 22.53 9.10
C LYS A 60 -19.32 21.05 9.30
N TRP A 61 -20.27 20.76 10.19
CA TRP A 61 -20.77 19.41 10.44
C TRP A 61 -22.00 19.11 9.58
N ILE A 62 -22.00 17.94 8.97
CA ILE A 62 -23.12 17.37 8.24
C ILE A 62 -23.67 16.21 9.05
N THR A 63 -24.99 16.21 9.26
CA THR A 63 -25.69 15.10 9.91
C THR A 63 -26.67 14.48 8.91
N LEU A 64 -26.51 13.18 8.67
CA LEU A 64 -27.39 12.38 7.83
C LEU A 64 -28.15 11.39 8.70
N THR A 65 -29.46 11.30 8.48
CA THR A 65 -30.33 10.34 9.17
C THR A 65 -30.62 9.16 8.26
N TYR A 66 -30.33 7.96 8.74
CA TYR A 66 -30.55 6.70 8.04
C TYR A 66 -31.63 5.89 8.74
N THR A 67 -32.48 5.21 7.96
CA THR A 67 -33.45 4.23 8.47
C THR A 67 -33.00 2.83 8.09
N ASN A 68 -32.99 1.91 9.05
CA ASN A 68 -32.77 0.50 8.77
C ASN A 68 -34.02 -0.12 8.14
N THR A 69 -33.98 -0.35 6.84
CA THR A 69 -35.08 -0.96 6.08
C THR A 69 -34.87 -2.46 5.87
N GLY A 70 -33.72 -2.99 6.29
CA GLY A 70 -33.35 -4.38 6.16
C GLY A 70 -33.82 -5.27 7.31
N SER A 71 -33.49 -6.55 7.22
CA SER A 71 -33.88 -7.56 8.22
C SER A 71 -32.87 -7.73 9.36
N LYS A 72 -31.64 -7.23 9.22
CA LYS A 72 -30.55 -7.35 10.21
C LYS A 72 -30.44 -6.12 11.08
N THR A 73 -30.19 -6.33 12.37
CA THR A 73 -29.79 -5.25 13.29
C THR A 73 -28.38 -4.76 12.92
N TRP A 74 -28.22 -3.46 12.71
CA TRP A 74 -26.91 -2.86 12.48
C TRP A 74 -26.17 -2.72 13.80
N ALA A 75 -24.84 -2.84 13.78
CA ALA A 75 -23.98 -2.66 14.94
C ALA A 75 -22.87 -1.65 14.61
N ARG A 76 -22.53 -0.78 15.57
CA ARG A 76 -21.46 0.23 15.39
C ARG A 76 -20.06 -0.33 15.64
N ASP A 77 -19.95 -1.24 16.60
CA ASP A 77 -18.66 -1.69 17.15
C ASP A 77 -18.51 -3.22 17.13
N ALA A 78 -19.20 -3.90 16.22
CA ALA A 78 -18.98 -5.32 15.99
C ALA A 78 -17.57 -5.57 15.43
N LYS A 79 -16.93 -6.68 15.84
CA LYS A 79 -15.58 -7.07 15.38
C LYS A 79 -15.53 -7.30 13.86
N THR A 80 -16.64 -7.73 13.27
CA THR A 80 -16.90 -7.82 11.82
C THR A 80 -18.28 -7.24 11.54
N SER A 81 -18.56 -6.76 10.32
CA SER A 81 -19.90 -6.32 9.90
C SER A 81 -20.46 -5.06 10.59
N TYR A 82 -19.59 -4.21 11.16
CA TYR A 82 -20.04 -2.93 11.72
C TYR A 82 -20.42 -1.93 10.62
N VAL A 83 -21.37 -1.02 10.90
CA VAL A 83 -21.92 -0.12 9.88
C VAL A 83 -21.28 1.27 9.93
N SER A 84 -20.73 1.70 8.79
CA SER A 84 -20.06 2.99 8.63
C SER A 84 -20.40 3.66 7.31
N LEU A 85 -20.23 4.99 7.24
CA LEU A 85 -20.40 5.79 6.05
C LEU A 85 -19.11 5.81 5.23
N TYR A 86 -19.21 5.66 3.91
CA TYR A 86 -18.07 5.67 3.00
C TYR A 86 -18.31 6.58 1.80
N LEU A 87 -17.23 7.11 1.23
CA LEU A 87 -17.23 7.71 -0.11
C LEU A 87 -17.50 6.62 -1.16
N VAL A 88 -18.31 6.95 -2.16
CA VAL A 88 -18.63 6.09 -3.29
C VAL A 88 -17.87 6.58 -4.52
N GLY A 89 -16.96 5.74 -5.02
CA GLY A 89 -16.19 6.01 -6.24
C GLY A 89 -14.86 6.74 -6.04
N THR A 90 -14.53 7.19 -4.82
CA THR A 90 -13.24 7.82 -4.48
C THR A 90 -12.72 7.29 -3.13
N LYS A 91 -11.41 7.41 -2.88
CA LYS A 91 -10.74 6.95 -1.65
C LYS A 91 -10.24 8.09 -0.74
N SER A 92 -10.54 9.33 -1.12
CA SER A 92 -10.23 10.54 -0.36
C SER A 92 -11.13 11.69 -0.80
N SER A 93 -11.24 12.71 0.05
CA SER A 93 -12.06 13.90 -0.14
C SER A 93 -11.20 15.17 -0.01
N PRO A 94 -11.22 16.10 -0.99
CA PRO A 94 -10.49 17.37 -0.92
C PRO A 94 -11.11 18.36 0.08
N VAL A 95 -12.34 18.11 0.52
CA VAL A 95 -13.03 18.84 1.60
C VAL A 95 -13.21 17.97 2.84
N GLY A 96 -12.48 16.85 2.89
CA GLY A 96 -12.49 15.86 3.96
C GLY A 96 -11.80 16.43 5.19
N GLY A 97 -12.30 16.07 6.36
CA GLY A 97 -12.00 16.79 7.58
C GLY A 97 -11.17 16.06 8.61
N VAL A 98 -10.45 16.84 9.43
CA VAL A 98 -9.87 16.35 10.70
C VAL A 98 -11.02 15.79 11.57
N GLY A 99 -10.95 14.49 11.84
CA GLY A 99 -11.97 13.73 12.57
C GLY A 99 -12.71 12.67 11.75
N TRP A 100 -12.41 12.52 10.45
CA TRP A 100 -12.84 11.34 9.69
C TRP A 100 -12.14 10.08 10.22
N ARG A 101 -12.81 8.92 10.15
CA ARG A 101 -12.24 7.66 10.63
C ARG A 101 -11.07 7.20 9.75
N THR A 102 -11.25 7.29 8.44
CA THR A 102 -10.25 7.02 7.41
C THR A 102 -10.42 8.03 6.28
N SER A 103 -9.50 8.07 5.31
CA SER A 103 -9.57 9.02 4.19
C SER A 103 -10.85 8.88 3.35
N ASP A 104 -11.47 7.70 3.33
CA ASP A 104 -12.68 7.37 2.58
C ASP A 104 -13.90 7.07 3.44
N SER A 105 -13.78 7.12 4.77
CA SER A 105 -14.87 6.78 5.68
C SER A 105 -15.09 7.88 6.72
N PRO A 106 -16.06 8.79 6.47
CA PRO A 106 -16.26 9.96 7.33
C PRO A 106 -16.60 9.65 8.78
N ALA A 107 -17.50 8.70 9.04
CA ALA A 107 -17.94 8.36 10.39
C ALA A 107 -18.68 7.01 10.44
N LYS A 108 -18.77 6.43 11.65
CA LYS A 108 -19.67 5.32 11.94
C LYS A 108 -21.09 5.83 12.24
N ILE A 109 -22.08 4.93 12.28
CA ILE A 109 -23.39 5.23 12.86
C ILE A 109 -23.27 5.65 14.33
N ARG A 110 -24.16 6.51 14.83
CA ARG A 110 -24.11 7.01 16.21
C ARG A 110 -24.50 5.94 17.22
N ASP A 111 -25.60 5.25 16.98
CA ASP A 111 -26.18 4.30 17.92
C ASP A 111 -25.41 2.98 17.90
N THR A 112 -25.21 2.38 19.07
CA THR A 112 -24.46 1.12 19.22
C THR A 112 -25.12 -0.02 18.46
N THR A 113 -26.46 -0.04 18.41
CA THR A 113 -27.26 -0.97 17.60
C THR A 113 -28.47 -0.27 17.00
N VAL A 114 -28.87 -0.68 15.78
CA VAL A 114 -30.04 -0.12 15.08
C VAL A 114 -30.89 -1.27 14.56
N LYS A 115 -32.02 -1.52 15.23
CA LYS A 115 -32.96 -2.60 14.86
C LYS A 115 -33.66 -2.28 13.53
N PRO A 116 -34.18 -3.30 12.81
CA PRO A 116 -35.06 -3.08 11.67
C PRO A 116 -36.15 -2.05 11.97
N LYS A 117 -36.44 -1.18 11.00
CA LYS A 117 -37.36 -0.03 11.06
C LYS A 117 -36.96 1.12 12.00
N SER A 118 -35.80 1.05 12.67
CA SER A 118 -35.28 2.12 13.52
C SER A 118 -34.39 3.08 12.73
N LYS A 119 -34.23 4.31 13.24
CA LYS A 119 -33.36 5.34 12.66
C LYS A 119 -32.05 5.47 13.44
N THR A 120 -31.01 5.91 12.76
CA THR A 120 -29.76 6.38 13.35
C THR A 120 -29.24 7.60 12.61
N VAL A 121 -28.27 8.29 13.18
CA VAL A 121 -27.60 9.43 12.54
C VAL A 121 -26.12 9.15 12.34
N VAL A 122 -25.56 9.73 11.29
CA VAL A 122 -24.12 9.82 11.05
C VAL A 122 -23.76 11.29 10.97
N THR A 123 -22.80 11.73 11.78
CA THR A 123 -22.32 13.12 11.80
C THR A 123 -20.84 13.18 11.45
N PHE A 124 -20.48 13.97 10.45
CA PHE A 124 -19.10 14.12 9.97
C PHE A 124 -18.82 15.56 9.54
N ALA A 125 -17.56 15.99 9.54
CA ALA A 125 -17.19 17.36 9.22
C ALA A 125 -16.63 17.50 7.81
N VAL A 126 -16.89 18.64 7.17
CA VAL A 126 -16.28 19.06 5.90
C VAL A 126 -15.59 20.41 6.06
N PHE A 127 -14.52 20.63 5.31
CA PHE A 127 -13.64 21.80 5.41
C PHE A 127 -13.44 22.48 4.06
N GLY A 128 -13.63 23.79 4.02
CA GLY A 128 -13.57 24.56 2.78
C GLY A 128 -12.24 25.25 2.58
N ASN A 129 -11.18 24.55 2.18
CA ASN A 129 -9.85 25.18 2.10
C ASN A 129 -9.66 26.06 0.85
N ALA A 130 -10.17 25.63 -0.30
CA ALA A 130 -10.06 26.37 -1.56
C ALA A 130 -11.45 26.73 -2.13
N PRO A 131 -11.67 27.97 -2.60
CA PRO A 131 -12.90 28.35 -3.28
C PRO A 131 -13.24 27.40 -4.44
N GLY A 132 -14.50 27.00 -4.54
CA GLY A 132 -14.91 26.00 -5.52
C GLY A 132 -16.16 25.25 -5.10
N THR A 133 -16.71 24.47 -6.02
CA THR A 133 -17.82 23.54 -5.73
C THR A 133 -17.30 22.12 -5.80
N TYR A 134 -17.43 21.38 -4.70
CA TYR A 134 -17.02 19.99 -4.57
C TYR A 134 -18.27 19.12 -4.45
N THR A 135 -18.28 17.97 -5.11
CA THR A 135 -19.41 17.04 -5.05
C THR A 135 -18.92 15.65 -4.68
N GLU A 136 -19.52 15.08 -3.64
CA GLU A 136 -19.13 13.80 -3.07
C GLU A 136 -20.34 12.92 -2.90
N LYS A 137 -20.19 11.63 -3.22
CA LYS A 137 -21.26 10.66 -3.01
C LYS A 137 -20.91 9.81 -1.80
N VAL A 138 -21.81 9.70 -0.83
CA VAL A 138 -21.62 8.89 0.38
C VAL A 138 -22.70 7.83 0.52
N ARG A 139 -22.33 6.67 1.09
CA ARG A 139 -23.23 5.54 1.32
C ARG A 139 -22.78 4.72 2.53
N LEU A 140 -23.72 4.16 3.27
CA LEU A 140 -23.40 3.18 4.32
C LEU A 140 -22.90 1.85 3.73
N ALA A 141 -21.99 1.21 4.46
CA ALA A 141 -21.60 -0.18 4.27
C ALA A 141 -21.53 -0.89 5.63
N SER A 142 -21.87 -2.17 5.64
CA SER A 142 -21.50 -3.09 6.71
C SER A 142 -20.14 -3.69 6.35
N GLU A 143 -19.14 -3.40 7.18
CA GLU A 143 -17.73 -3.73 6.91
C GLU A 143 -17.53 -5.21 6.58
N ASP A 144 -16.77 -5.49 5.52
CA ASP A 144 -16.46 -6.82 5.02
C ASP A 144 -17.69 -7.69 4.68
N THR A 145 -18.88 -7.07 4.60
CA THR A 145 -20.15 -7.79 4.47
C THR A 145 -20.94 -7.33 3.25
N ALA A 146 -21.38 -6.07 3.23
CA ALA A 146 -22.21 -5.56 2.13
C ALA A 146 -22.26 -4.04 2.07
N TRP A 147 -22.28 -3.51 0.85
CA TRP A 147 -22.72 -2.14 0.57
C TRP A 147 -24.23 -2.03 0.76
N MET A 148 -24.68 -0.95 1.41
CA MET A 148 -26.09 -0.77 1.74
C MET A 148 -26.77 0.07 0.66
N TYR A 149 -27.24 -0.61 -0.39
CA TYR A 149 -27.91 0.01 -1.53
C TYR A 149 -29.28 0.59 -1.11
N GLY A 150 -29.62 1.77 -1.65
CA GLY A 150 -30.88 2.50 -1.32
C GLY A 150 -30.71 3.76 -0.46
N ALA A 151 -29.53 3.96 0.15
CA ALA A 151 -29.22 5.06 1.07
C ALA A 151 -28.01 5.91 0.64
N GLU A 152 -28.02 6.41 -0.60
CA GLU A 152 -26.96 7.30 -1.08
C GLU A 152 -27.31 8.77 -0.87
N THR A 153 -26.32 9.56 -0.46
CA THR A 153 -26.42 11.01 -0.41
C THR A 153 -25.34 11.64 -1.29
N LEU A 154 -25.76 12.57 -2.15
CA LEU A 154 -24.85 13.47 -2.87
C LEU A 154 -24.64 14.73 -2.01
N VAL A 155 -23.43 14.94 -1.54
CA VAL A 155 -23.03 16.10 -0.75
C VAL A 155 -22.33 17.10 -1.67
N THR A 156 -22.85 18.33 -1.74
CA THR A 156 -22.27 19.43 -2.50
C THR A 156 -21.73 20.48 -1.53
N ILE A 157 -20.44 20.75 -1.58
CA ILE A 157 -19.76 21.73 -0.72
C ILE A 157 -19.38 22.91 -1.60
N LYS A 158 -19.88 24.11 -1.28
CA LYS A 158 -19.55 25.36 -1.99
C LYS A 158 -18.67 26.23 -1.09
N VAL A 159 -17.42 26.43 -1.48
CA VAL A 159 -16.49 27.32 -0.77
C VAL A 159 -16.49 28.67 -1.48
N LYS A 160 -16.85 29.75 -0.76
CA LYS A 160 -16.99 31.10 -1.31
C LYS A 160 -15.65 31.67 -1.78
N GLY A 161 -15.65 32.46 -2.86
CA GLY A 161 -14.49 33.24 -3.32
C GLY A 161 -14.39 34.58 -2.58
N ALA A 162 -13.17 35.07 -2.37
CA ALA A 162 -12.93 36.34 -1.69
C ALA A 162 -13.39 37.55 -2.55
N VAL A 163 -14.18 38.45 -1.96
CA VAL A 163 -14.54 39.75 -2.55
C VAL A 163 -13.49 40.78 -2.11
N ALA A 164 -12.92 41.53 -3.05
CA ALA A 164 -11.87 42.51 -2.78
C ALA A 164 -12.44 43.80 -2.17
N THR A 165 -11.87 44.23 -1.03
CA THR A 165 -12.12 45.56 -0.45
C THR A 165 -10.82 46.35 -0.45
N THR A 166 -10.81 47.48 -1.16
CA THR A 166 -9.71 48.44 -1.26
C THR A 166 -9.66 49.37 -0.05
N VAL A 167 -8.49 49.56 0.58
CA VAL A 167 -8.20 50.73 1.42
C VAL A 167 -6.70 51.09 1.45
N THR A 168 -6.44 52.40 1.37
CA THR A 168 -5.19 53.18 1.26
C THR A 168 -4.45 53.34 2.60
N PRO A 169 -3.12 53.57 2.67
CA PRO A 169 -2.37 53.56 3.93
C PRO A 169 -2.09 54.95 4.55
N THR A 170 -2.07 55.02 5.88
CA THR A 170 -1.46 56.10 6.69
C THR A 170 -0.75 55.54 7.94
N LYS A 171 0.31 56.23 8.38
CA LYS A 171 1.37 55.92 9.39
C LYS A 171 1.35 57.04 10.48
N PRO A 172 2.04 57.01 11.66
CA PRO A 172 2.45 55.97 12.64
C PRO A 172 2.00 56.23 14.12
N THR A 173 2.38 55.28 15.01
CA THR A 173 2.36 55.08 16.49
C THR A 173 2.65 56.29 17.43
N PRO A 174 2.32 56.27 18.76
CA PRO A 174 3.10 55.52 19.78
C PRO A 174 2.34 54.89 21.00
N THR A 175 2.80 53.68 21.36
CA THR A 175 3.11 53.02 22.64
C THR A 175 2.74 53.64 24.01
N ILE A 176 2.08 52.88 24.94
CA ILE A 176 2.48 52.69 26.38
C ILE A 176 1.93 51.36 27.02
N THR A 177 2.86 50.57 27.58
CA THR A 177 2.98 49.58 28.70
C THR A 177 1.82 48.71 29.29
N PRO A 178 2.07 47.41 29.66
CA PRO A 178 1.08 46.41 30.14
C PRO A 178 1.18 46.03 31.63
N THR A 179 0.15 45.38 32.21
CA THR A 179 0.23 44.39 33.32
C THR A 179 -1.07 43.55 33.45
N PRO A 180 -1.12 42.42 34.19
CA PRO A 180 -0.98 41.07 33.63
C PRO A 180 -2.20 40.16 33.86
N VAL A 181 -2.50 39.25 32.93
CA VAL A 181 -3.23 38.02 33.23
C VAL A 181 -2.68 36.91 32.33
N ALA A 182 -2.05 35.89 32.93
CA ALA A 182 -1.78 34.64 32.22
C ALA A 182 -3.10 33.87 32.07
N PRO A 183 -3.35 33.30 30.89
CA PRO A 183 -3.19 31.86 30.80
C PRO A 183 -2.36 31.47 29.58
N THR A 184 -1.64 30.37 29.72
CA THR A 184 -0.82 29.70 28.70
C THR A 184 -1.50 29.67 27.33
N THR A 185 -1.10 30.59 26.46
CA THR A 185 -1.55 30.67 25.07
C THR A 185 -0.83 29.57 24.29
N PRO A 186 -1.51 28.80 23.43
CA PRO A 186 -0.82 27.91 22.50
C PRO A 186 0.13 28.75 21.66
N LYS A 187 1.39 28.32 21.50
CA LYS A 187 2.32 28.94 20.55
C LYS A 187 1.66 28.92 19.17
N THR A 188 1.31 30.08 18.63
CA THR A 188 0.77 30.20 17.27
C THR A 188 1.86 30.71 16.34
N TYR A 189 2.26 29.88 15.38
CA TYR A 189 3.11 30.25 14.26
C TYR A 189 2.21 30.69 13.10
N SER A 190 2.11 32.00 12.86
CA SER A 190 1.32 32.58 11.78
C SER A 190 2.10 33.66 11.05
N ALA A 191 1.92 33.75 9.73
CA ALA A 191 2.57 34.72 8.88
C ALA A 191 1.64 35.28 7.81
N VAL A 192 1.99 36.48 7.34
CA VAL A 192 1.46 37.05 6.10
C VAL A 192 2.63 37.39 5.19
N LEU A 193 2.58 36.93 3.94
CA LEU A 193 3.53 37.39 2.92
C LEU A 193 3.25 38.87 2.61
N LEU A 194 4.22 39.75 2.87
CA LEU A 194 4.11 41.17 2.54
C LEU A 194 4.98 41.59 1.36
N LEU A 195 6.10 40.91 1.14
CA LEU A 195 7.09 41.30 0.14
C LEU A 195 7.49 40.10 -0.73
N ARG A 196 7.63 40.36 -2.03
CA ARG A 196 8.19 39.42 -3.01
C ARG A 196 8.97 40.19 -4.08
N SER A 197 10.07 39.60 -4.56
CA SER A 197 10.91 40.22 -5.59
C SER A 197 10.19 40.40 -6.93
N ALA A 198 9.26 39.51 -7.27
CA ALA A 198 8.36 39.67 -8.42
C ALA A 198 7.04 38.91 -8.20
N LYS A 199 5.96 39.36 -8.89
CA LYS A 199 4.67 38.66 -8.88
C LYS A 199 4.65 37.43 -9.79
N GLU A 200 5.43 37.46 -10.85
CA GLU A 200 5.60 36.41 -11.86
C GLU A 200 7.01 36.49 -12.44
N PHE A 201 7.50 35.37 -12.98
CA PHE A 201 8.83 35.28 -13.59
C PHE A 201 8.73 34.80 -15.03
N ALA A 202 9.43 35.46 -15.96
CA ALA A 202 9.57 35.01 -17.35
C ALA A 202 11.04 34.66 -17.61
N LEU A 203 11.34 33.38 -17.88
CA LEU A 203 12.71 32.84 -17.91
C LEU A 203 12.92 31.92 -19.11
N ALA A 204 14.13 31.84 -19.66
CA ALA A 204 14.47 30.77 -20.60
C ALA A 204 14.61 29.42 -19.87
N GLY A 205 14.47 28.29 -20.55
CA GLY A 205 14.56 26.97 -19.93
C GLY A 205 15.91 26.74 -19.26
N ASN A 206 15.90 26.20 -18.02
CA ASN A 206 17.05 26.06 -17.12
C ASN A 206 17.69 27.38 -16.61
N ALA A 207 17.18 28.55 -16.99
CA ALA A 207 17.70 29.82 -16.47
C ALA A 207 17.42 29.95 -14.97
N ARG A 208 18.30 30.66 -14.25
CA ARG A 208 18.22 30.83 -12.79
C ARG A 208 17.89 32.28 -12.44
N THR A 209 17.10 32.48 -11.40
CA THR A 209 16.77 33.82 -10.89
C THR A 209 16.76 33.86 -9.37
N GLN A 210 17.03 35.00 -8.76
CA GLN A 210 16.95 35.15 -7.32
C GLN A 210 15.54 35.54 -6.88
N VAL A 211 14.97 34.76 -5.97
CA VAL A 211 13.66 35.01 -5.37
C VAL A 211 13.88 35.45 -3.93
N THR A 212 13.28 36.58 -3.55
CA THR A 212 13.25 37.05 -2.16
C THR A 212 11.81 37.19 -1.69
N LEU A 213 11.49 36.56 -0.57
CA LEU A 213 10.18 36.63 0.08
C LEU A 213 10.33 37.24 1.47
N GLY A 214 9.45 38.16 1.84
CA GLY A 214 9.36 38.77 3.17
C GLY A 214 8.04 38.42 3.84
N PHE A 215 8.10 37.59 4.87
CA PHE A 215 6.94 37.18 5.67
C PHE A 215 6.92 37.95 6.98
N LYS A 216 5.81 38.64 7.27
CA LYS A 216 5.60 39.25 8.59
C LYS A 216 5.12 38.18 9.55
N ASN A 217 5.78 38.05 10.70
CA ASN A 217 5.32 37.19 11.78
C ASN A 217 4.07 37.82 12.42
N THR A 218 2.91 37.19 12.21
CA THR A 218 1.62 37.58 12.81
C THR A 218 1.22 36.66 13.97
N GLY A 219 2.06 35.67 14.27
CA GLY A 219 1.90 34.76 15.39
C GLY A 219 2.23 35.40 16.74
N THR A 220 2.00 34.65 17.81
CA THR A 220 2.30 35.07 19.18
C THR A 220 3.70 34.67 19.64
N SER A 221 4.37 33.80 18.90
CA SER A 221 5.72 33.30 19.18
C SER A 221 6.75 33.89 18.20
N PHE A 222 7.96 34.19 18.69
CA PHE A 222 9.09 34.49 17.81
C PHE A 222 9.52 33.23 17.06
N TRP A 223 10.11 33.41 15.87
CA TRP A 223 10.72 32.32 15.10
C TRP A 223 12.22 32.35 15.37
N ALA A 224 12.80 31.29 15.94
CA ALA A 224 14.26 31.20 16.09
C ALA A 224 14.95 30.89 14.76
N SER A 225 14.23 30.19 13.89
CA SER A 225 14.62 29.84 12.53
C SER A 225 13.41 29.89 11.60
N ARG A 226 13.64 30.13 10.32
CA ARG A 226 12.63 30.05 9.27
C ARG A 226 13.18 29.35 8.04
N SER A 227 12.39 28.50 7.42
CA SER A 227 12.74 27.80 6.18
C SER A 227 11.56 27.78 5.22
N LEU A 228 11.84 27.61 3.93
CA LEU A 228 10.82 27.33 2.93
C LEU A 228 10.89 25.86 2.54
N LYS A 229 9.74 25.20 2.46
CA LYS A 229 9.58 23.84 1.94
C LYS A 229 8.76 23.88 0.66
N MET A 230 9.28 23.32 -0.42
CA MET A 230 8.55 23.23 -1.67
C MET A 230 7.46 22.16 -1.55
N SER A 231 6.23 22.52 -1.91
CA SER A 231 5.07 21.64 -1.81
C SER A 231 4.60 21.10 -3.17
N SER A 232 4.69 21.86 -4.26
CA SER A 232 4.29 21.37 -5.60
C SER A 232 4.86 22.19 -6.77
N VAL A 233 4.83 21.61 -7.99
CA VAL A 233 5.05 22.31 -9.27
C VAL A 233 3.97 21.90 -10.28
N PHE A 234 3.39 22.84 -11.03
CA PHE A 234 2.33 22.58 -12.03
C PHE A 234 2.54 23.39 -13.31
N PRO A 235 2.36 22.86 -14.53
CA PRO A 235 2.13 21.45 -14.85
C PRO A 235 3.39 20.64 -14.59
N ALA A 236 3.23 19.41 -14.13
CA ALA A 236 4.35 18.52 -13.90
C ALA A 236 4.87 17.99 -15.24
N LEU A 237 6.02 18.48 -15.71
CA LEU A 237 6.61 18.02 -16.97
C LEU A 237 7.10 16.57 -16.93
N SER A 238 7.42 16.07 -15.74
CA SER A 238 7.95 14.72 -15.50
C SER A 238 7.67 14.16 -14.10
N GLY A 239 6.84 14.84 -13.30
CA GLY A 239 6.45 14.35 -11.97
C GLY A 239 7.51 14.44 -10.86
N SER A 240 8.69 15.04 -11.11
CA SER A 240 9.63 15.41 -10.05
C SER A 240 9.45 16.87 -9.62
N LEU A 241 9.60 17.14 -8.32
CA LEU A 241 9.72 18.50 -7.79
C LEU A 241 11.04 19.20 -8.21
N SER A 242 11.97 18.50 -8.88
CA SER A 242 13.32 18.96 -9.23
C SER A 242 13.44 19.89 -10.45
N SER A 243 12.36 20.12 -11.20
CA SER A 243 12.43 20.97 -12.41
C SER A 243 12.77 22.43 -12.10
N VAL A 244 12.56 22.88 -10.86
CA VAL A 244 12.84 24.24 -10.38
C VAL A 244 13.90 24.33 -9.29
N TYR A 245 14.45 23.17 -8.93
CA TYR A 245 15.53 23.03 -7.96
C TYR A 245 16.81 23.65 -8.51
N ASP A 246 17.49 24.40 -7.65
CA ASP A 246 18.85 24.87 -7.89
C ASP A 246 19.83 24.15 -6.97
N ASP A 247 21.04 23.89 -7.45
CA ASP A 247 22.08 23.18 -6.68
C ASP A 247 22.48 23.93 -5.39
N SER A 248 22.16 25.23 -5.29
CA SER A 248 22.39 26.02 -4.08
C SER A 248 21.39 25.74 -2.95
N TRP A 249 20.34 24.94 -3.18
CA TRP A 249 19.34 24.62 -2.16
C TRP A 249 19.91 23.66 -1.12
N ARG A 250 19.42 23.75 0.12
CA ARG A 250 19.85 22.82 1.19
C ARG A 250 19.43 21.38 0.92
N SER A 251 18.30 21.19 0.24
CA SER A 251 17.82 19.91 -0.27
C SER A 251 16.86 20.13 -1.45
N PRO A 252 16.49 19.09 -2.22
CA PRO A 252 15.53 19.21 -3.32
C PRO A 252 14.16 19.81 -2.94
N ALA A 253 13.79 19.82 -1.66
CA ALA A 253 12.53 20.38 -1.17
C ALA A 253 12.72 21.57 -0.22
N GLU A 254 13.95 21.99 0.08
CA GLU A 254 14.23 23.10 1.02
C GLU A 254 15.22 24.10 0.41
N PRO A 255 14.73 25.15 -0.28
CA PRO A 255 15.58 26.16 -0.90
C PRO A 255 16.48 26.91 0.07
N VAL A 256 15.95 27.29 1.23
CA VAL A 256 16.63 28.19 2.14
C VAL A 256 16.12 28.00 3.57
N ARG A 257 17.05 28.11 4.50
CA ARG A 257 16.80 28.23 5.93
C ARG A 257 17.68 29.33 6.51
N VAL A 258 17.11 30.16 7.37
CA VAL A 258 17.82 31.21 8.09
C VAL A 258 17.55 31.02 9.58
N ASP A 259 18.62 30.89 10.34
CA ASP A 259 18.59 30.67 11.79
C ASP A 259 18.84 32.01 12.52
N ASN A 260 17.89 32.95 12.37
CA ASN A 260 17.87 34.18 13.14
C ASN A 260 16.46 34.54 13.60
N VAL A 261 16.39 35.26 14.72
CA VAL A 261 15.12 35.59 15.37
C VAL A 261 14.26 36.49 14.49
N THR A 262 12.97 36.16 14.36
CA THR A 262 11.93 37.05 13.83
C THR A 262 10.84 37.22 14.88
N ASN A 263 10.80 38.37 15.53
CA ASN A 263 9.82 38.64 16.58
C ASN A 263 8.41 38.81 16.01
N PRO A 264 7.35 38.58 16.80
CA PRO A 264 6.00 38.98 16.43
C PRO A 264 5.94 40.43 15.95
N GLY A 265 5.38 40.65 14.76
CA GLY A 265 5.30 41.95 14.10
C GLY A 265 6.48 42.28 13.17
N GLU A 266 7.59 41.55 13.23
CA GLU A 266 8.75 41.75 12.34
C GLU A 266 8.62 40.99 11.02
N ILE A 267 9.39 41.40 10.01
CA ILE A 267 9.46 40.74 8.71
C ILE A 267 10.74 39.90 8.63
N GLY A 268 10.57 38.59 8.46
CA GLY A 268 11.65 37.67 8.15
C GLY A 268 11.80 37.52 6.64
N PHE A 269 13.01 37.74 6.12
CA PHE A 269 13.33 37.54 4.71
C PHE A 269 13.93 36.16 4.45
N LEU A 270 13.57 35.58 3.31
CA LEU A 270 14.12 34.34 2.76
C LEU A 270 14.46 34.58 1.29
N SER A 271 15.74 34.43 0.94
CA SER A 271 16.25 34.62 -0.42
C SER A 271 16.85 33.31 -0.92
N PHE A 272 16.50 32.89 -2.13
CA PHE A 272 17.00 31.66 -2.75
C PHE A 272 17.04 31.78 -4.27
N THR A 273 17.86 30.96 -4.92
CA THR A 273 17.92 30.86 -6.38
C THR A 273 16.84 29.90 -6.85
N LEU A 274 16.05 30.26 -7.85
CA LEU A 274 15.04 29.40 -8.47
C LEU A 274 15.48 29.08 -9.90
N LYS A 275 15.54 27.80 -10.26
CA LYS A 275 15.81 27.35 -11.64
C LYS A 275 14.49 27.28 -12.40
N ALA A 276 14.48 27.67 -13.67
CA ALA A 276 13.32 27.53 -14.54
C ALA A 276 13.27 26.10 -15.12
N PRO A 277 12.08 25.50 -15.29
CA PRO A 277 11.95 24.21 -15.95
C PRO A 277 12.55 24.20 -17.36
N ALA A 278 13.05 23.06 -17.83
CA ALA A 278 13.71 22.94 -19.13
C ALA A 278 12.78 23.12 -20.34
N LYS A 279 11.46 22.96 -20.18
CA LYS A 279 10.51 23.10 -21.30
C LYS A 279 9.79 24.43 -21.26
N SER A 280 9.60 25.05 -22.42
CA SER A 280 8.73 26.21 -22.59
C SER A 280 7.30 25.90 -22.14
N GLY A 281 6.64 26.87 -21.52
CA GLY A 281 5.31 26.68 -20.93
C GLY A 281 5.06 27.54 -19.69
N SER A 282 3.83 27.52 -19.19
CA SER A 282 3.46 28.21 -17.96
C SER A 282 3.47 27.25 -16.79
N TYR A 283 4.22 27.59 -15.74
CA TYR A 283 4.41 26.81 -14.53
C TYR A 283 4.01 27.59 -13.28
N ARG A 284 3.77 26.86 -12.19
CA ARG A 284 3.50 27.38 -10.85
C ARG A 284 4.20 26.50 -9.83
N VAL A 285 5.05 27.09 -9.01
CA VAL A 285 5.75 26.41 -7.91
C VAL A 285 5.14 26.87 -6.59
N SER A 286 4.76 25.93 -5.75
CA SER A 286 4.20 26.19 -4.43
C SER A 286 5.23 25.91 -3.34
N PHE A 287 5.32 26.78 -2.34
CA PHE A 287 6.10 26.57 -1.12
C PHE A 287 5.25 26.82 0.12
N VAL A 288 5.76 26.33 1.26
CA VAL A 288 5.20 26.51 2.59
C VAL A 288 6.33 27.01 3.50
N LEU A 289 6.07 28.07 4.26
CA LEU A 289 6.97 28.57 5.30
C LEU A 289 6.90 27.66 6.54
N GLU A 290 8.06 27.31 7.07
CA GLU A 290 8.21 26.70 8.39
C GLU A 290 8.99 27.63 9.32
N ALA A 291 8.60 27.70 10.58
CA ALA A 291 9.32 28.35 11.66
C ALA A 291 9.62 27.32 12.74
N ASP A 292 10.89 27.20 13.13
CA ASP A 292 11.35 26.23 14.14
C ASP A 292 10.94 24.77 13.84
N GLY A 293 10.89 24.43 12.54
CA GLY A 293 10.49 23.11 12.05
C GLY A 293 8.97 22.84 12.11
N GLN A 294 8.16 23.86 12.36
CA GLN A 294 6.70 23.78 12.29
C GLN A 294 6.15 24.64 11.16
N GLN A 295 5.16 24.11 10.44
CA GLN A 295 4.47 24.85 9.38
C GLN A 295 3.80 26.11 9.93
N VAL A 296 4.04 27.24 9.26
CA VAL A 296 3.50 28.55 9.62
C VAL A 296 2.18 28.78 8.91
N GLU A 297 1.11 29.02 9.67
CA GLU A 297 -0.21 29.33 9.15
C GLU A 297 -0.17 30.64 8.32
N GLY A 298 -0.73 30.64 7.10
CA GLY A 298 -0.63 31.79 6.18
C GLY A 298 0.72 31.91 5.44
N GLY A 299 1.64 30.98 5.69
CA GLY A 299 2.96 30.91 5.07
C GLY A 299 3.04 30.20 3.71
N ALA A 300 1.91 29.79 3.13
CA ALA A 300 1.87 29.15 1.82
C ALA A 300 1.99 30.18 0.69
N ILE A 301 2.75 29.86 -0.35
CA ILE A 301 3.09 30.80 -1.43
C ILE A 301 3.13 30.09 -2.78
N ASP A 302 2.46 30.67 -3.78
CA ASP A 302 2.56 30.25 -5.18
C ASP A 302 3.41 31.24 -5.98
N ILE A 303 4.32 30.70 -6.79
CA ILE A 303 5.22 31.44 -7.68
C ILE A 303 4.94 30.99 -9.13
N PRO A 304 4.26 31.83 -9.94
CA PRO A 304 4.08 31.56 -11.36
C PRO A 304 5.38 31.85 -12.14
N ILE A 305 5.73 30.94 -13.06
CA ILE A 305 6.91 31.00 -13.93
C ILE A 305 6.47 30.72 -15.36
N THR A 306 6.72 31.63 -16.29
CA THR A 306 6.56 31.42 -17.73
C THR A 306 7.92 31.12 -18.34
N VAL A 307 8.11 29.90 -18.86
CA VAL A 307 9.33 29.53 -19.58
C VAL A 307 9.19 29.90 -21.04
N THR A 308 10.05 30.81 -21.52
CA THR A 308 9.94 31.46 -22.84
C THR A 308 10.59 30.68 -23.98
N SER A 309 11.46 29.71 -23.67
CA SER A 309 12.14 28.84 -24.64
C SER A 309 12.63 27.55 -23.98
N ASP A 310 12.73 26.46 -24.74
CA ASP A 310 13.28 25.19 -24.26
C ASP A 310 14.78 25.31 -23.95
N GLY A 311 15.23 24.66 -22.88
CA GLY A 311 16.63 24.48 -22.50
C GLY A 311 17.11 23.03 -22.70
N ALA A 312 18.40 22.79 -22.47
CA ALA A 312 18.98 21.45 -22.54
C ALA A 312 18.43 20.49 -21.47
N PHE A 313 18.21 19.23 -21.82
CA PHE A 313 17.97 18.18 -20.82
C PHE A 313 19.31 17.84 -20.15
N GLU A 314 19.46 18.11 -18.85
CA GLU A 314 20.65 17.71 -18.10
C GLU A 314 20.67 16.17 -17.98
N THR A 315 21.58 15.51 -18.70
CA THR A 315 21.96 14.12 -18.39
C THR A 315 22.70 14.13 -17.06
N GLN A 316 22.24 13.34 -16.09
CA GLN A 316 22.83 13.28 -14.76
C GLN A 316 24.32 12.91 -14.87
N PRO A 317 25.25 13.66 -14.23
CA PRO A 317 26.65 13.24 -14.18
C PRO A 317 26.79 11.91 -13.41
N PRO A 318 27.84 11.12 -13.68
CA PRO A 318 28.07 9.85 -13.00
C PRO A 318 28.09 10.06 -11.49
N ILE A 319 27.25 9.30 -10.80
CA ILE A 319 27.19 9.29 -9.34
C ILE A 319 28.53 8.75 -8.85
N THR A 320 29.45 9.61 -8.41
CA THR A 320 30.58 9.17 -7.60
C THR A 320 30.00 8.54 -6.33
N PRO A 321 30.39 7.30 -5.98
CA PRO A 321 29.96 6.70 -4.73
C PRO A 321 30.35 7.64 -3.57
N PRO A 322 29.48 7.85 -2.56
CA PRO A 322 29.87 8.63 -1.40
C PRO A 322 31.15 8.03 -0.82
N PRO A 323 32.08 8.88 -0.31
CA PRO A 323 33.30 8.38 0.32
C PRO A 323 32.91 7.39 1.41
N SER A 324 33.65 6.29 1.48
CA SER A 324 33.44 5.18 2.41
C SER A 324 33.43 5.71 3.85
N VAL A 325 32.25 6.10 4.34
CA VAL A 325 32.03 6.23 5.76
C VAL A 325 32.05 4.80 6.27
N THR A 326 32.96 4.50 7.20
CA THR A 326 32.88 3.30 8.03
C THR A 326 31.55 3.32 8.76
N TYR A 327 30.55 2.74 8.12
CA TYR A 327 29.25 2.47 8.68
C TYR A 327 29.46 1.47 9.81
N VAL A 328 29.10 1.87 11.02
CA VAL A 328 28.92 0.94 12.14
C VAL A 328 27.45 0.51 12.08
N PRO A 329 27.14 -0.67 11.51
CA PRO A 329 25.78 -1.16 11.41
C PRO A 329 25.15 -1.39 12.79
N PRO A 330 23.81 -1.26 12.91
CA PRO A 330 23.09 -1.79 14.06
C PRO A 330 23.30 -3.30 14.18
N SER A 331 23.22 -3.81 15.42
CA SER A 331 23.41 -5.21 15.78
C SER A 331 22.64 -6.18 14.86
N GLY A 332 23.32 -7.21 14.34
CA GLY A 332 22.71 -8.26 13.50
C GLY A 332 23.28 -8.43 12.09
N ILE A 333 24.54 -8.05 11.84
CA ILE A 333 25.21 -8.32 10.57
C ILE A 333 25.24 -9.82 10.31
N ILE A 334 24.68 -10.25 9.18
CA ILE A 334 24.90 -11.59 8.65
C ILE A 334 25.95 -11.46 7.53
N PRO A 335 27.23 -11.74 7.81
CA PRO A 335 28.23 -11.78 6.76
C PRO A 335 27.81 -12.83 5.73
N ILE A 336 27.94 -12.49 4.45
CA ILE A 336 27.81 -13.49 3.39
C ILE A 336 29.21 -14.01 3.11
N THR A 337 29.49 -15.24 3.49
CA THR A 337 30.50 -16.02 2.78
C THR A 337 29.81 -16.48 1.50
N PRO A 338 30.26 -16.05 0.30
CA PRO A 338 29.78 -16.64 -0.95
C PRO A 338 30.22 -18.10 -0.92
N ASP A 339 29.31 -18.99 -0.53
CA ASP A 339 29.63 -20.40 -0.39
C ASP A 339 28.46 -21.24 -0.90
N ALA A 340 28.79 -22.33 -1.59
CA ALA A 340 27.89 -23.22 -2.31
C ALA A 340 27.10 -24.15 -1.35
N GLY A 341 26.58 -23.59 -0.26
CA GLY A 341 25.80 -24.31 0.74
C GLY A 341 24.51 -24.88 0.15
N PRO A 342 23.91 -25.91 0.80
CA PRO A 342 22.65 -26.47 0.34
C PRO A 342 21.54 -25.42 0.36
N GLU A 343 20.60 -25.53 -0.57
CA GLU A 343 19.40 -24.71 -0.61
C GLU A 343 18.69 -24.74 0.76
N PRO A 344 18.40 -23.58 1.37
CA PRO A 344 17.78 -23.55 2.69
C PRO A 344 16.32 -24.00 2.63
N THR A 345 15.90 -24.76 3.64
CA THR A 345 14.51 -25.16 3.83
C THR A 345 13.78 -24.07 4.64
N LEU A 346 12.82 -23.40 4.00
CA LEU A 346 11.99 -22.38 4.61
C LEU A 346 10.80 -23.01 5.35
N ARG A 347 10.28 -22.29 6.35
CA ARG A 347 9.06 -22.65 7.09
C ARG A 347 8.12 -21.46 7.00
N VAL A 348 6.93 -21.68 6.45
CA VAL A 348 5.97 -20.64 6.11
C VAL A 348 4.71 -20.86 6.92
N GLY A 349 4.31 -19.88 7.74
CA GLY A 349 3.01 -19.88 8.40
C GLY A 349 1.92 -19.65 7.37
N ILE A 350 1.10 -20.66 7.08
CA ILE A 350 0.03 -20.57 6.06
C ILE A 350 -1.14 -19.78 6.63
N PHE A 351 -1.62 -20.19 7.80
CA PHE A 351 -2.67 -19.52 8.58
C PHE A 351 -2.74 -20.09 10.01
N ALA A 352 -3.26 -19.28 10.94
CA ALA A 352 -3.69 -19.74 12.24
C ALA A 352 -5.08 -20.38 12.13
N THR A 353 -5.17 -21.66 12.48
CA THR A 353 -6.41 -22.44 12.45
C THR A 353 -7.38 -21.95 13.52
N THR A 354 -8.69 -22.08 13.26
CA THR A 354 -9.75 -21.72 14.21
C THR A 354 -10.34 -22.93 14.93
N ASP A 355 -10.10 -24.13 14.39
CA ASP A 355 -10.63 -25.41 14.84
C ASP A 355 -9.53 -26.37 15.33
N ASP A 356 -8.29 -25.87 15.40
CA ASP A 356 -7.07 -26.57 15.84
C ASP A 356 -6.79 -27.86 15.05
N GLN A 357 -7.18 -27.92 13.78
CA GLN A 357 -6.98 -29.11 12.94
C GLN A 357 -6.48 -28.78 11.54
N MET A 358 -6.01 -29.83 10.87
CA MET A 358 -5.64 -29.84 9.47
C MET A 358 -5.99 -31.21 8.88
N VAL A 359 -6.71 -31.25 7.76
CA VAL A 359 -7.04 -32.47 7.03
C VAL A 359 -6.26 -32.52 5.73
N VAL A 360 -5.39 -33.51 5.58
CA VAL A 360 -4.46 -33.65 4.46
C VAL A 360 -4.80 -34.87 3.60
N THR A 361 -4.71 -34.71 2.28
CA THR A 361 -4.69 -35.79 1.30
C THR A 361 -3.63 -35.51 0.22
N ALA A 362 -3.39 -36.46 -0.67
CA ALA A 362 -2.50 -36.26 -1.81
C ALA A 362 -2.90 -37.14 -3.00
N ALA A 363 -2.51 -36.73 -4.21
CA ALA A 363 -2.74 -37.51 -5.44
C ALA A 363 -1.80 -38.72 -5.58
N GLY A 364 -0.75 -38.80 -4.77
CA GLY A 364 0.20 -39.91 -4.68
C GLY A 364 0.30 -40.44 -3.25
N PRO A 365 1.09 -41.49 -3.01
CA PRO A 365 1.32 -41.99 -1.65
C PRO A 365 2.02 -40.94 -0.79
N PHE A 366 1.58 -40.83 0.46
CA PHE A 366 2.11 -39.89 1.44
C PHE A 366 2.25 -40.57 2.80
N ARG A 367 3.03 -39.96 3.68
CA ARG A 367 3.38 -40.51 4.99
C ARG A 367 3.36 -39.46 6.06
N VAL A 368 3.23 -39.94 7.28
CA VAL A 368 3.37 -39.15 8.51
C VAL A 368 4.64 -39.59 9.19
N HIS A 369 5.47 -38.63 9.59
CA HIS A 369 6.65 -38.87 10.40
C HIS A 369 6.71 -37.92 11.58
N GLN A 370 7.42 -38.33 12.62
CA GLN A 370 7.76 -37.52 13.78
C GLN A 370 9.23 -37.69 14.07
N LYS A 371 9.95 -36.58 14.31
CA LYS A 371 11.40 -36.61 14.62
C LYS A 371 12.21 -37.47 13.62
N GLY A 372 11.84 -37.43 12.34
CA GLY A 372 12.50 -38.20 11.28
C GLY A 372 12.14 -39.69 11.20
N THR A 373 11.32 -40.21 12.13
CA THR A 373 10.85 -41.60 12.09
C THR A 373 9.49 -41.67 11.41
N ALA A 374 9.33 -42.52 10.39
CA ALA A 374 8.05 -42.72 9.74
C ALA A 374 7.08 -43.46 10.68
N ASN A 375 5.95 -42.84 10.99
CA ASN A 375 4.91 -43.42 11.83
C ASN A 375 3.98 -44.28 10.97
N CYS A 376 3.48 -43.71 9.85
CA CYS A 376 2.39 -44.29 9.08
C CYS A 376 2.44 -43.90 7.61
N ASN A 377 2.01 -44.79 6.72
CA ASN A 377 1.92 -44.57 5.28
C ASN A 377 0.46 -44.62 4.80
N PHE A 378 0.16 -43.78 3.82
CA PHE A 378 -1.14 -43.61 3.19
C PHE A 378 -0.99 -43.75 1.68
N THR A 379 -2.04 -44.26 1.04
CA THR A 379 -2.17 -44.31 -0.41
C THR A 379 -2.86 -43.05 -0.94
N ALA A 380 -2.74 -42.83 -2.25
CA ALA A 380 -3.35 -41.70 -2.93
C ALA A 380 -4.86 -41.58 -2.62
N GLY A 381 -5.31 -40.36 -2.33
CA GLY A 381 -6.71 -40.03 -2.04
C GLY A 381 -7.20 -40.39 -0.63
N GLU A 382 -6.42 -41.11 0.18
CA GLU A 382 -6.75 -41.27 1.60
C GLU A 382 -6.62 -39.93 2.34
N GLN A 383 -7.43 -39.75 3.38
CA GLN A 383 -7.41 -38.55 4.21
C GLN A 383 -6.79 -38.84 5.57
N LEU A 384 -6.05 -37.84 6.05
CA LEU A 384 -5.45 -37.80 7.36
C LEU A 384 -5.92 -36.54 8.08
N THR A 385 -6.35 -36.65 9.32
CA THR A 385 -6.61 -35.52 10.21
C THR A 385 -5.53 -35.44 11.27
N VAL A 386 -4.93 -34.25 11.41
CA VAL A 386 -4.10 -33.88 12.57
C VAL A 386 -4.87 -32.82 13.36
N ARG A 387 -5.07 -33.02 14.67
CA ARG A 387 -5.74 -32.07 15.55
C ARG A 387 -4.92 -31.80 16.80
N PHE A 388 -4.78 -30.55 17.22
CA PHE A 388 -4.21 -30.20 18.51
C PHE A 388 -5.28 -30.22 19.61
N ASP A 389 -5.07 -31.03 20.64
CA ASP A 389 -5.91 -31.07 21.83
C ASP A 389 -5.40 -30.03 22.85
N ARG A 390 -6.12 -28.92 22.97
CA ARG A 390 -5.76 -27.84 23.90
C ARG A 390 -5.78 -28.24 25.37
N THR A 391 -6.58 -29.23 25.76
CA THR A 391 -6.71 -29.67 27.16
C THR A 391 -5.52 -30.53 27.56
N ASN A 392 -5.20 -31.52 26.74
CA ASN A 392 -4.14 -32.48 27.03
C ASN A 392 -2.77 -32.03 26.48
N LYS A 393 -2.73 -30.95 25.70
CA LYS A 393 -1.53 -30.41 25.04
C LYS A 393 -0.80 -31.44 24.18
N VAL A 394 -1.58 -32.24 23.43
CA VAL A 394 -1.07 -33.28 22.51
C VAL A 394 -1.66 -33.11 21.12
N TYR A 395 -0.93 -33.54 20.10
CA TYR A 395 -1.41 -33.70 18.74
C TYR A 395 -2.03 -35.09 18.59
N LYS A 396 -3.24 -35.15 18.04
CA LYS A 396 -3.99 -36.35 17.72
C LYS A 396 -3.96 -36.57 16.21
N LEU A 397 -3.57 -37.77 15.81
CA LEU A 397 -3.50 -38.23 14.43
C LEU A 397 -4.63 -39.24 14.21
N THR A 398 -5.44 -39.02 13.17
CA THR A 398 -6.54 -39.92 12.80
C THR A 398 -6.55 -40.12 11.29
N GLY A 399 -6.53 -41.37 10.86
CA GLY A 399 -6.69 -41.74 9.46
C GLY A 399 -7.03 -43.24 9.31
N PRO A 400 -7.35 -43.71 8.09
CA PRO A 400 -7.84 -45.07 7.86
C PRO A 400 -6.87 -46.17 8.30
N ARG A 401 -5.57 -45.88 8.37
CA ARG A 401 -4.51 -46.85 8.68
C ARG A 401 -3.73 -46.52 9.95
N CYS A 402 -4.05 -45.41 10.60
CA CYS A 402 -3.21 -44.86 11.65
C CYS A 402 -4.01 -43.98 12.60
N VAL A 403 -3.96 -44.32 13.88
CA VAL A 403 -4.47 -43.48 14.97
C VAL A 403 -3.35 -43.35 16.00
N GLY A 404 -3.10 -42.14 16.48
CA GLY A 404 -2.03 -41.89 17.42
C GLY A 404 -2.18 -40.57 18.15
N GLN A 405 -1.42 -40.41 19.23
CA GLN A 405 -1.30 -39.13 19.94
C GLN A 405 0.13 -38.93 20.39
N SER A 406 0.60 -37.69 20.37
CA SER A 406 1.97 -37.34 20.73
C SER A 406 2.06 -35.90 21.21
N THR A 407 3.01 -35.60 22.09
CA THR A 407 3.38 -34.21 22.42
C THR A 407 4.23 -33.55 21.33
N ASP A 408 4.81 -34.35 20.44
CA ASP A 408 5.58 -33.87 19.28
C ASP A 408 4.67 -33.62 18.08
N VAL A 409 5.07 -32.68 17.22
CA VAL A 409 4.36 -32.37 15.97
C VAL A 409 4.39 -33.57 15.00
N TYR A 410 3.31 -33.74 14.24
CA TYR A 410 3.28 -34.63 13.09
C TYR A 410 3.65 -33.86 11.82
N GLN A 411 4.51 -34.46 11.00
CA GLN A 411 4.92 -33.93 9.71
C GLN A 411 4.40 -34.83 8.59
N VAL A 412 3.62 -34.25 7.68
CA VAL A 412 3.02 -34.94 6.54
C VAL A 412 3.83 -34.62 5.29
N GLN A 413 4.22 -35.64 4.52
CA GLN A 413 5.04 -35.51 3.30
C GLN A 413 4.70 -36.61 2.30
N GLY A 414 4.93 -36.40 1.00
CA GLY A 414 4.93 -37.49 0.03
C GLY A 414 5.93 -38.60 0.38
N THR A 415 5.58 -39.85 0.06
CA THR A 415 6.39 -41.03 0.39
C THR A 415 7.55 -41.19 -0.59
N ASP A 416 7.22 -41.25 -1.88
CA ASP A 416 8.19 -41.49 -2.95
C ASP A 416 8.77 -40.19 -3.52
N ASP A 417 7.96 -39.12 -3.51
CA ASP A 417 8.36 -37.76 -3.89
C ASP A 417 8.23 -36.83 -2.67
N PRO A 418 9.36 -36.37 -2.08
CA PRO A 418 9.34 -35.47 -0.92
C PRO A 418 8.72 -34.10 -1.21
N LEU A 419 8.52 -33.74 -2.49
CA LEU A 419 7.90 -32.50 -2.96
C LEU A 419 6.53 -32.72 -3.59
N LEU A 420 5.94 -33.91 -3.43
CA LEU A 420 4.57 -34.21 -3.84
C LEU A 420 3.61 -33.13 -3.29
N PRO A 421 2.78 -32.49 -4.12
CA PRO A 421 1.78 -31.56 -3.62
C PRO A 421 0.76 -32.27 -2.72
N LEU A 422 0.71 -31.84 -1.46
CA LEU A 422 -0.28 -32.21 -0.47
C LEU A 422 -1.45 -31.22 -0.52
N GLU A 423 -2.67 -31.72 -0.40
CA GLU A 423 -3.89 -30.91 -0.37
C GLU A 423 -4.44 -30.84 1.05
N MET A 424 -4.66 -29.63 1.56
CA MET A 424 -5.41 -29.39 2.78
C MET A 424 -6.91 -29.26 2.44
N THR A 425 -7.71 -30.28 2.69
CA THR A 425 -9.10 -30.35 2.23
C THR A 425 -10.08 -29.52 3.06
N ASP A 426 -9.70 -29.21 4.31
CA ASP A 426 -10.43 -28.32 5.22
C ASP A 426 -10.01 -26.84 5.09
N PHE A 427 -9.03 -26.55 4.21
CA PHE A 427 -8.60 -25.20 3.89
C PHE A 427 -9.12 -24.78 2.51
N SER A 428 -9.83 -23.64 2.46
CA SER A 428 -10.39 -23.10 1.22
C SER A 428 -9.92 -21.68 0.97
N ARG A 429 -9.36 -21.48 -0.22
CA ARG A 429 -8.84 -20.22 -0.71
C ARG A 429 -9.13 -20.11 -2.22
N PRO A 430 -10.40 -19.87 -2.58
CA PRO A 430 -10.82 -19.80 -3.96
C PRO A 430 -10.17 -18.63 -4.70
N VAL A 431 -9.90 -18.83 -5.99
CA VAL A 431 -9.33 -17.80 -6.86
C VAL A 431 -10.46 -17.05 -7.56
N GLY A 432 -10.73 -15.82 -7.16
CA GLY A 432 -11.93 -15.07 -7.60
C GLY A 432 -12.06 -14.87 -9.12
N TRP A 433 -10.96 -14.86 -9.87
CA TRP A 433 -10.96 -14.70 -11.33
C TRP A 433 -10.93 -16.03 -12.09
N LEU A 434 -10.74 -17.17 -11.41
CA LEU A 434 -10.68 -18.50 -12.01
C LEU A 434 -11.64 -19.45 -11.27
N PRO A 435 -12.91 -19.54 -11.70
CA PRO A 435 -13.90 -20.40 -11.06
C PRO A 435 -13.43 -21.84 -10.92
N GLY A 436 -13.61 -22.42 -9.74
CA GLY A 436 -13.20 -23.79 -9.42
C GLY A 436 -11.74 -23.95 -9.00
N ALA A 437 -10.88 -22.95 -9.17
CA ALA A 437 -9.53 -23.00 -8.65
C ALA A 437 -9.49 -22.68 -7.14
N ASN A 438 -8.74 -23.49 -6.40
CA ASN A 438 -8.55 -23.37 -4.97
C ASN A 438 -7.05 -23.49 -4.62
N ASP A 439 -6.51 -22.50 -3.91
CA ASP A 439 -5.10 -22.48 -3.50
C ASP A 439 -4.91 -23.19 -2.15
N ASN A 440 -5.20 -24.49 -2.14
CA ASN A 440 -5.12 -25.37 -0.96
C ASN A 440 -4.09 -26.50 -1.08
N LYS A 441 -3.18 -26.41 -2.06
CA LYS A 441 -2.13 -27.40 -2.32
C LYS A 441 -0.73 -26.86 -2.02
N PHE A 442 0.12 -27.67 -1.41
CA PHE A 442 1.43 -27.25 -0.90
C PHE A 442 2.46 -28.36 -1.13
N ARG A 443 3.66 -28.00 -1.59
CA ARG A 443 4.79 -28.94 -1.74
C ARG A 443 5.52 -29.12 -0.42
N GLY A 444 6.27 -30.22 -0.30
CA GLY A 444 7.14 -30.46 0.84
C GLY A 444 6.38 -31.03 2.02
N ILE A 445 6.62 -30.44 3.19
CA ILE A 445 6.07 -30.91 4.47
C ILE A 445 4.96 -29.96 4.93
N LEU A 446 3.85 -30.54 5.39
CA LEU A 446 2.82 -29.83 6.16
C LEU A 446 2.89 -30.27 7.62
N GLU A 447 2.84 -29.32 8.54
CA GLU A 447 2.71 -29.58 9.97
C GLU A 447 1.68 -28.66 10.63
N LEU A 448 1.04 -29.15 11.68
CA LEU A 448 0.22 -28.35 12.57
C LEU A 448 1.01 -28.10 13.85
N ARG A 449 1.14 -26.83 14.26
CA ARG A 449 1.96 -26.43 15.42
C ARG A 449 1.21 -25.47 16.33
N TRP A 450 1.07 -25.84 17.59
CA TRP A 450 0.65 -24.92 18.65
C TRP A 450 1.84 -24.10 19.17
N SER A 451 1.62 -22.81 19.34
CA SER A 451 2.52 -21.89 20.02
C SER A 451 2.02 -21.64 21.44
N SER A 452 2.84 -21.93 22.45
CA SER A 452 2.50 -21.62 23.85
C SER A 452 2.56 -20.13 24.16
N VAL A 453 3.23 -19.32 23.32
CA VAL A 453 3.41 -17.88 23.52
C VAL A 453 2.21 -17.10 23.01
N THR A 454 1.73 -17.44 21.81
CA THR A 454 0.59 -16.75 21.17
C THR A 454 -0.74 -17.49 21.38
N ASP A 455 -0.69 -18.72 21.90
CA ASP A 455 -1.80 -19.67 22.00
C ASP A 455 -2.49 -20.00 20.66
N ALA A 456 -1.86 -19.64 19.54
CA ALA A 456 -2.32 -19.95 18.20
C ALA A 456 -1.89 -21.37 17.77
N VAL A 457 -2.71 -22.02 16.95
CA VAL A 457 -2.37 -23.28 16.27
C VAL A 457 -2.21 -23.00 14.79
N TRP A 458 -0.98 -23.07 14.29
CA TRP A 458 -0.59 -22.72 12.94
C TRP A 458 -0.48 -23.95 12.04
N ALA A 459 -1.06 -23.85 10.84
CA ALA A 459 -0.67 -24.70 9.73
C ALA A 459 0.62 -24.13 9.10
N ILE A 460 1.69 -24.92 9.07
CA ILE A 460 3.01 -24.51 8.59
C ILE A 460 3.41 -25.38 7.40
N ASN A 461 3.89 -24.73 6.34
CA ASN A 461 4.48 -25.40 5.19
C ASN A 461 6.01 -25.29 5.23
N GLN A 462 6.69 -26.43 5.23
CA GLN A 462 8.14 -26.50 5.18
C GLN A 462 8.61 -27.04 3.81
N LEU A 463 9.43 -26.27 3.10
CA LEU A 463 9.85 -26.58 1.73
C LEU A 463 11.16 -25.86 1.35
N PRO A 464 11.88 -26.34 0.32
CA PRO A 464 13.05 -25.64 -0.20
C PRO A 464 12.71 -24.22 -0.68
N MET A 465 13.63 -23.27 -0.48
CA MET A 465 13.46 -21.85 -0.78
C MET A 465 12.94 -21.57 -2.19
N GLU A 466 13.44 -22.27 -3.20
CA GLU A 466 13.05 -22.04 -4.59
C GLU A 466 11.61 -22.53 -4.86
N HIS A 467 11.18 -23.60 -4.20
CA HIS A 467 9.79 -24.08 -4.27
C HIS A 467 8.83 -23.17 -3.50
N TYR A 468 9.28 -22.52 -2.44
CA TYR A 468 8.53 -21.44 -1.81
C TYR A 468 8.28 -20.29 -2.80
N LEU A 469 9.33 -19.86 -3.50
CA LEU A 469 9.24 -18.77 -4.48
C LEU A 469 8.34 -19.10 -5.67
N TYR A 470 8.28 -20.38 -6.09
CA TYR A 470 7.31 -20.81 -7.11
C TYR A 470 5.85 -20.54 -6.71
N GLY A 471 5.54 -20.55 -5.41
CA GLY A 471 4.21 -20.29 -4.88
C GLY A 471 3.94 -18.82 -4.52
N ILE A 472 4.86 -17.89 -4.76
CA ILE A 472 4.63 -16.44 -4.53
C ILE A 472 3.62 -15.91 -5.56
N ALA A 473 2.64 -15.14 -5.09
CA ALA A 473 1.55 -14.60 -5.90
C ALA A 473 1.41 -13.07 -5.76
N GLU A 474 2.53 -12.35 -5.84
CA GLU A 474 2.61 -10.89 -5.74
C GLU A 474 2.84 -10.21 -7.10
N THR A 475 2.93 -11.02 -8.15
CA THR A 475 2.98 -10.60 -9.54
C THR A 475 2.11 -11.53 -10.37
N SER A 476 1.81 -11.12 -11.60
CA SER A 476 1.07 -11.94 -12.56
C SER A 476 2.02 -12.69 -13.48
N ASP A 477 1.59 -13.85 -13.98
CA ASP A 477 2.37 -14.66 -14.93
C ASP A 477 2.67 -13.90 -16.24
N VAL A 478 1.78 -13.00 -16.64
CA VAL A 478 1.93 -12.20 -17.88
C VAL A 478 2.89 -11.02 -17.76
N SER A 479 3.37 -10.71 -16.55
CA SER A 479 4.27 -9.58 -16.33
C SER A 479 5.63 -9.78 -17.05
N PRO A 480 6.37 -8.70 -17.35
CA PRO A 480 7.69 -8.80 -17.97
C PRO A 480 8.64 -9.66 -17.14
N MET A 481 9.45 -10.47 -17.82
CA MET A 481 10.37 -11.42 -17.19
C MET A 481 11.37 -10.72 -16.27
N GLU A 482 11.93 -9.59 -16.69
CA GLU A 482 12.91 -8.85 -15.88
C GLU A 482 12.29 -8.24 -14.62
N TYR A 483 11.01 -7.87 -14.65
CA TYR A 483 10.28 -7.49 -13.43
C TYR A 483 10.05 -8.68 -12.50
N GLN A 484 9.64 -9.84 -13.03
CA GLN A 484 9.48 -11.05 -12.23
C GLN A 484 10.81 -11.45 -11.57
N LYS A 485 11.92 -11.44 -12.32
CA LYS A 485 13.26 -11.71 -11.78
C LYS A 485 13.65 -10.73 -10.68
N ALA A 486 13.39 -9.43 -10.85
CA ALA A 486 13.68 -8.43 -9.84
C ALA A 486 12.87 -8.67 -8.56
N LEU A 487 11.54 -8.77 -8.68
CA LEU A 487 10.66 -8.99 -7.53
C LEU A 487 10.99 -10.29 -6.79
N LEU A 488 11.20 -11.39 -7.53
CA LEU A 488 11.43 -12.70 -6.92
C LEU A 488 12.84 -12.84 -6.32
N THR A 489 13.82 -12.10 -6.83
CA THR A 489 15.15 -11.97 -6.19
C THR A 489 15.07 -11.16 -4.89
N ALA A 490 14.29 -10.07 -4.88
CA ALA A 490 13.99 -9.33 -3.64
C ALA A 490 13.23 -10.21 -2.64
N ALA A 491 12.25 -11.00 -3.11
CA ALA A 491 11.49 -11.94 -2.31
C ALA A 491 12.36 -13.05 -1.70
N ARG A 492 13.27 -13.64 -2.50
CA ARG A 492 14.26 -14.63 -2.04
C ARG A 492 15.15 -14.06 -0.95
N THR A 493 15.65 -12.85 -1.18
CA THR A 493 16.55 -12.18 -0.23
C THR A 493 15.84 -11.87 1.09
N TYR A 494 14.58 -11.42 1.03
CA TYR A 494 13.75 -11.17 2.22
C TYR A 494 13.50 -12.45 3.02
N ALA A 495 13.02 -13.50 2.36
CA ALA A 495 12.78 -14.79 3.01
C ALA A 495 14.06 -15.37 3.62
N TYR A 496 15.18 -15.27 2.91
CA TYR A 496 16.48 -15.72 3.39
C TYR A 496 17.00 -14.91 4.58
N TYR A 497 16.81 -13.59 4.59
CA TYR A 497 17.13 -12.72 5.71
C TYR A 497 16.37 -13.12 6.98
N HIS A 498 15.07 -13.39 6.87
CA HIS A 498 14.26 -13.85 8.00
C HIS A 498 14.53 -15.31 8.39
N TRP A 499 14.90 -16.17 7.45
CA TRP A 499 15.37 -17.52 7.74
C TRP A 499 16.67 -17.51 8.54
N LYS A 500 17.66 -16.71 8.15
CA LYS A 500 18.95 -16.61 8.86
C LYS A 500 18.83 -16.05 10.27
N ARG A 501 17.98 -15.03 10.46
CA ARG A 501 17.75 -14.44 11.78
C ARG A 501 16.86 -15.33 12.65
N ALA A 502 15.85 -15.94 12.04
CA ALA A 502 14.82 -16.75 12.70
C ALA A 502 14.14 -16.09 13.90
N THR A 503 14.11 -14.75 13.99
CA THR A 503 13.58 -14.03 15.16
C THR A 503 12.15 -13.51 14.98
N LYS A 504 11.69 -13.26 13.74
CA LYS A 504 10.44 -12.52 13.50
C LYS A 504 9.20 -13.27 13.96
N HIS A 505 9.16 -14.57 13.69
CA HIS A 505 8.07 -15.48 14.01
C HIS A 505 8.58 -16.66 14.87
N ALA A 506 9.63 -16.40 15.68
CA ALA A 506 10.27 -17.41 16.52
C ALA A 506 9.26 -18.07 17.48
N ASP A 507 8.41 -17.24 18.09
CA ASP A 507 7.37 -17.66 19.02
C ASP A 507 6.29 -18.54 18.38
N GLU A 508 6.15 -18.48 17.06
CA GLU A 508 5.15 -19.22 16.27
C GLU A 508 5.75 -20.41 15.52
N GLY A 509 7.09 -20.49 15.44
CA GLY A 509 7.82 -21.63 14.90
C GLY A 509 7.96 -21.65 13.37
N PHE A 510 7.84 -20.51 12.69
CA PHE A 510 8.08 -20.35 11.26
C PHE A 510 8.97 -19.13 10.96
N HIS A 511 9.36 -18.94 9.70
CA HIS A 511 10.29 -17.89 9.29
C HIS A 511 9.57 -16.69 8.65
N VAL A 512 8.52 -16.95 7.86
CA VAL A 512 7.72 -15.94 7.16
C VAL A 512 6.23 -16.29 7.18
N ASP A 513 5.36 -15.28 7.19
CA ASP A 513 3.91 -15.43 7.08
C ASP A 513 3.41 -15.34 5.63
N ALA A 514 2.48 -16.22 5.23
CA ALA A 514 1.98 -16.32 3.86
C ALA A 514 1.05 -15.19 3.39
N LYS A 515 0.67 -14.26 4.29
CA LYS A 515 -0.26 -13.16 4.02
C LYS A 515 0.38 -11.79 4.29
N TYR A 516 1.03 -11.63 5.43
CA TYR A 516 1.51 -10.33 5.92
C TYR A 516 2.95 -10.04 5.52
N ASP A 517 3.76 -11.08 5.32
CA ASP A 517 5.17 -10.90 4.92
C ASP A 517 5.30 -10.93 3.41
N GLN A 518 4.88 -12.04 2.81
CA GLN A 518 4.89 -12.22 1.37
C GLN A 518 3.69 -13.08 1.00
N VAL A 519 2.94 -12.69 -0.03
CA VAL A 519 1.73 -13.41 -0.45
C VAL A 519 2.11 -14.76 -1.06
N TYR A 520 2.06 -15.82 -0.24
CA TYR A 520 2.36 -17.19 -0.62
C TYR A 520 1.07 -18.00 -0.81
N ARG A 521 0.91 -18.56 -2.01
CA ARG A 521 -0.28 -19.31 -2.44
C ARG A 521 -0.03 -20.80 -2.67
N GLY A 522 1.20 -21.26 -2.49
CA GLY A 522 1.56 -22.67 -2.62
C GLY A 522 1.48 -23.18 -4.07
N TYR A 523 1.32 -24.50 -4.20
CA TYR A 523 1.37 -25.21 -5.47
C TYR A 523 0.27 -24.78 -6.45
N GLY A 524 -0.88 -24.32 -5.94
CA GLY A 524 -1.96 -23.81 -6.79
C GLY A 524 -1.51 -22.63 -7.65
N ALA A 525 -0.78 -21.67 -7.08
CA ALA A 525 -0.25 -20.53 -7.83
C ALA A 525 0.94 -20.92 -8.71
N GLU A 526 1.82 -21.80 -8.24
CA GLU A 526 2.92 -22.38 -9.04
C GLU A 526 2.38 -22.99 -10.33
N ALA A 527 1.39 -23.87 -10.23
CA ALA A 527 0.83 -24.58 -11.37
C ALA A 527 0.18 -23.66 -12.41
N ARG A 528 -0.24 -22.46 -12.01
CA ARG A 528 -0.85 -21.46 -12.88
C ARG A 528 0.12 -20.42 -13.42
N SER A 529 1.36 -20.38 -12.90
CA SER A 529 2.31 -19.28 -13.17
C SER A 529 3.67 -19.80 -13.64
N PRO A 530 3.75 -20.46 -14.81
CA PRO A 530 5.00 -21.05 -15.31
C PRO A 530 6.12 -20.02 -15.57
N LYS A 531 5.81 -18.76 -15.91
CA LYS A 531 6.84 -17.71 -16.08
C LYS A 531 7.43 -17.27 -14.75
N ILE A 532 6.64 -17.24 -13.67
CA ILE A 532 7.16 -17.01 -12.32
C ILE A 532 8.16 -18.12 -11.97
N VAL A 533 7.80 -19.38 -12.21
CA VAL A 533 8.72 -20.53 -12.01
C VAL A 533 10.00 -20.36 -12.83
N GLN A 534 9.90 -19.91 -14.08
CA GLN A 534 11.07 -19.66 -14.92
C GLN A 534 11.94 -18.53 -14.35
N ALA A 535 11.36 -17.41 -13.92
CA ALA A 535 12.09 -16.29 -13.31
C ALA A 535 12.84 -16.70 -12.03
N VAL A 536 12.21 -17.55 -11.21
CA VAL A 536 12.85 -18.13 -10.03
C VAL A 536 14.04 -19.00 -10.43
N LYS A 537 13.89 -19.89 -11.42
CA LYS A 537 14.97 -20.74 -11.94
C LYS A 537 16.13 -19.93 -12.53
N ASP A 538 15.83 -18.90 -13.32
CA ASP A 538 16.82 -18.03 -13.96
C ASP A 538 17.64 -17.23 -12.93
N THR A 539 17.08 -16.99 -11.74
CA THR A 539 17.71 -16.25 -10.64
C THR A 539 18.08 -17.15 -9.47
N ARG A 540 18.12 -18.48 -9.68
CA ARG A 540 18.31 -19.46 -8.60
C ARG A 540 19.52 -19.12 -7.75
N GLY A 541 19.28 -19.05 -6.43
CA GLY A 541 20.31 -18.75 -5.44
C GLY A 541 20.87 -17.32 -5.49
N GLN A 542 20.41 -16.44 -6.38
CA GLN A 542 20.84 -15.05 -6.40
C GLN A 542 20.12 -14.22 -5.35
N ILE A 543 20.88 -13.50 -4.54
CA ILE A 543 20.38 -12.63 -3.47
C ILE A 543 21.03 -11.24 -3.55
N VAL A 544 20.38 -10.25 -2.96
CA VAL A 544 20.90 -8.88 -2.83
C VAL A 544 21.82 -8.79 -1.61
N SER A 545 22.97 -8.16 -1.80
CA SER A 545 23.99 -7.94 -0.77
C SER A 545 24.50 -6.50 -0.78
N TYR A 546 24.97 -6.02 0.36
CA TYR A 546 25.58 -4.70 0.50
C TYR A 546 26.92 -4.86 1.23
N GLY A 547 28.03 -4.43 0.63
CA GLY A 547 29.34 -4.48 1.30
C GLY A 547 29.71 -5.84 1.89
N GLY A 548 29.35 -6.95 1.24
CA GLY A 548 29.62 -8.31 1.75
C GLY A 548 28.70 -8.77 2.88
N VAL A 549 27.56 -8.11 3.09
CA VAL A 549 26.52 -8.54 4.05
C VAL A 549 25.18 -8.79 3.37
N LEU A 550 24.38 -9.69 3.94
CA LEU A 550 23.03 -9.99 3.45
C LEU A 550 22.14 -8.74 3.60
N ALA A 551 21.57 -8.27 2.49
CA ALA A 551 20.63 -7.16 2.52
C ALA A 551 19.26 -7.61 3.03
N ILE A 552 18.52 -6.74 3.72
CA ILE A 552 17.07 -6.87 3.85
C ILE A 552 16.41 -6.10 2.70
N THR A 553 15.43 -6.70 2.04
CA THR A 553 14.82 -6.23 0.79
C THR A 553 13.30 -6.12 0.89
N PRO A 554 12.76 -5.19 1.70
CA PRO A 554 11.33 -4.92 1.69
C PRO A 554 10.88 -4.43 0.31
N TYR A 555 9.65 -4.71 -0.05
CA TYR A 555 9.01 -4.26 -1.28
C TYR A 555 7.52 -4.09 -1.06
N PHE A 556 6.87 -3.28 -1.90
CA PHE A 556 5.48 -2.88 -1.72
C PHE A 556 4.81 -2.62 -3.07
N SER A 557 3.49 -2.42 -3.07
CA SER A 557 2.71 -2.38 -4.31
C SER A 557 3.07 -1.21 -5.22
N ARG A 558 3.09 0.03 -4.70
CA ARG A 558 3.25 1.22 -5.56
C ARG A 558 3.66 2.43 -4.75
N SER A 559 4.61 3.22 -5.26
CA SER A 559 4.98 4.49 -4.64
C SER A 559 4.10 5.64 -5.14
N ASP A 560 4.33 6.84 -4.62
CA ASP A 560 3.72 8.08 -5.08
C ASP A 560 4.67 8.94 -5.95
N GLY A 561 5.71 8.31 -6.50
CA GLY A 561 6.76 8.96 -7.28
C GLY A 561 8.15 8.84 -6.66
N HIS A 562 8.25 8.41 -5.41
CA HIS A 562 9.52 8.08 -4.76
C HIS A 562 9.33 7.06 -3.63
N THR A 563 10.37 6.32 -3.27
CA THR A 563 10.36 5.42 -2.11
C THR A 563 10.59 6.22 -0.81
N ARG A 564 10.53 5.55 0.35
CA ARG A 564 10.80 6.16 1.66
C ARG A 564 12.08 5.60 2.25
N ASN A 565 12.75 6.41 3.08
CA ASN A 565 13.85 5.92 3.88
C ASN A 565 13.31 4.92 4.93
N TRP A 566 14.10 3.91 5.30
CA TRP A 566 13.73 2.96 6.37
C TRP A 566 13.33 3.68 7.67
N ASN A 567 14.16 4.61 8.12
CA ASN A 567 14.01 5.29 9.41
C ASN A 567 12.78 6.22 9.46
N GLU A 568 12.31 6.73 8.33
CA GLU A 568 11.07 7.51 8.23
C GLU A 568 9.83 6.68 8.53
N VAL A 569 9.87 5.38 8.22
CA VAL A 569 8.70 4.50 8.30
C VAL A 569 8.74 3.62 9.56
N TRP A 570 9.92 3.10 9.90
CA TRP A 570 10.09 2.12 10.98
C TRP A 570 11.06 2.56 12.08
N GLY A 571 11.64 3.77 11.99
CA GLY A 571 12.61 4.28 12.96
C GLY A 571 13.96 3.54 12.96
N GLY A 572 14.75 3.76 14.02
CA GLY A 572 16.09 3.19 14.18
C GLY A 572 17.15 3.81 13.25
N SER A 573 18.33 3.20 13.19
CA SER A 573 19.45 3.68 12.35
C SER A 573 19.26 3.38 10.86
N GLY A 574 18.30 2.52 10.50
CA GLY A 574 18.02 2.13 9.13
C GLY A 574 19.14 1.34 8.45
N PHE A 575 18.99 1.14 7.15
CA PHE A 575 19.95 0.43 6.31
C PHE A 575 20.42 1.36 5.18
N PRO A 576 21.74 1.44 4.88
CA PRO A 576 22.29 2.36 3.88
C PRO A 576 21.73 2.19 2.47
N TRP A 577 21.27 0.98 2.14
CA TRP A 577 20.66 0.66 0.84
C TRP A 577 19.15 0.92 0.79
N LEU A 578 18.50 1.24 1.91
CA LEU A 578 17.06 1.52 2.01
C LEU A 578 16.81 3.00 2.22
N VAL A 579 17.25 3.76 1.21
CA VAL A 579 17.05 5.20 1.10
C VAL A 579 15.96 5.54 0.09
N SER A 580 15.39 6.74 0.23
CA SER A 580 14.42 7.30 -0.70
C SER A 580 15.07 7.48 -2.08
N VAL A 581 14.49 6.84 -3.09
CA VAL A 581 14.86 6.96 -4.51
C VAL A 581 13.66 7.39 -5.32
N GLN A 582 13.91 8.10 -6.41
CA GLN A 582 12.84 8.50 -7.33
C GLN A 582 12.28 7.29 -8.07
N VAL A 583 10.98 7.29 -8.31
CA VAL A 583 10.26 6.28 -9.09
C VAL A 583 9.38 7.02 -10.10
N PRO A 584 9.96 7.55 -11.19
CA PRO A 584 9.22 8.36 -12.16
C PRO A 584 7.98 7.66 -12.71
N GLN A 585 8.04 6.33 -12.84
CA GLN A 585 6.94 5.49 -13.33
C GLN A 585 5.71 5.56 -12.42
N ASP A 586 5.87 5.95 -11.16
CA ASP A 586 4.82 6.08 -10.16
C ASP A 586 4.47 7.53 -9.80
N ALA A 587 5.04 8.50 -10.52
CA ALA A 587 4.80 9.91 -10.23
C ALA A 587 3.31 10.28 -10.33
N GLY A 588 2.81 10.98 -9.30
CA GLY A 588 1.40 11.38 -9.21
C GLY A 588 0.42 10.24 -8.90
N LYS A 589 0.91 9.02 -8.67
CA LYS A 589 0.07 7.89 -8.23
C LYS A 589 -0.10 7.91 -6.71
N THR A 590 -1.09 7.18 -6.21
CA THR A 590 -1.26 6.98 -4.76
C THR A 590 -0.31 5.90 -4.25
N LEU A 591 0.40 6.19 -3.16
CA LEU A 591 1.20 5.23 -2.40
C LEU A 591 0.32 4.08 -1.89
N TRP A 592 0.64 2.84 -2.28
CA TRP A 592 0.02 1.61 -1.80
C TRP A 592 1.09 0.70 -1.17
N GLY A 593 1.07 0.63 0.16
CA GLY A 593 2.05 -0.09 0.96
C GLY A 593 2.96 0.86 1.74
N HIS A 594 4.04 0.32 2.32
CA HIS A 594 4.87 1.06 3.28
C HIS A 594 5.86 2.04 2.65
N GLY A 595 6.10 2.01 1.35
CA GLY A 595 6.98 2.99 0.68
C GLY A 595 8.48 2.67 0.69
N VAL A 596 8.97 1.84 1.62
CA VAL A 596 10.40 1.48 1.71
C VAL A 596 10.79 0.36 0.73
N GLY A 597 11.94 0.51 0.06
CA GLY A 597 12.52 -0.52 -0.82
C GLY A 597 11.89 -0.55 -2.21
N LEU A 598 11.67 -1.74 -2.78
CA LEU A 598 11.23 -1.86 -4.18
C LEU A 598 9.73 -1.55 -4.34
N SER A 599 9.41 -0.58 -5.21
CA SER A 599 8.03 -0.36 -5.69
C SER A 599 7.72 -1.37 -6.80
N ALA A 600 6.75 -2.25 -6.60
CA ALA A 600 6.38 -3.25 -7.59
C ALA A 600 5.87 -2.62 -8.91
N SER A 601 5.03 -1.59 -8.82
CA SER A 601 4.58 -0.81 -9.98
C SER A 601 5.74 -0.07 -10.66
N GLY A 602 6.67 0.50 -9.88
CA GLY A 602 7.86 1.16 -10.40
C GLY A 602 8.79 0.21 -11.16
N ALA A 603 9.09 -0.93 -10.54
CA ALA A 603 9.91 -2.00 -11.12
C ALA A 603 9.27 -2.58 -12.40
N LEU A 604 7.95 -2.74 -12.42
CA LEU A 604 7.22 -3.13 -13.63
C LEU A 604 7.39 -2.09 -14.75
N GLY A 605 7.28 -0.80 -14.42
CA GLY A 605 7.50 0.28 -15.39
C GLY A 605 8.93 0.29 -15.94
N MET A 606 9.94 0.15 -15.07
CA MET A 606 11.35 0.05 -15.48
C MET A 606 11.60 -1.15 -16.42
N ALA A 607 10.99 -2.31 -16.13
CA ALA A 607 11.12 -3.47 -17.01
C ALA A 607 10.47 -3.25 -18.38
N ASN A 608 9.33 -2.53 -18.43
CA ASN A 608 8.70 -2.15 -19.70
C ASN A 608 9.54 -1.14 -20.50
N GLU A 609 10.41 -0.37 -19.83
CA GLU A 609 11.39 0.53 -20.44
C GLU A 609 12.69 -0.19 -20.84
N GLY A 610 12.74 -1.53 -20.70
CA GLY A 610 13.87 -2.36 -21.12
C GLY A 610 14.97 -2.53 -20.07
N LYS A 611 14.74 -2.11 -18.82
CA LYS A 611 15.69 -2.35 -17.73
C LYS A 611 15.73 -3.83 -17.35
N VAL A 612 16.95 -4.33 -17.14
CA VAL A 612 17.18 -5.70 -16.66
C VAL A 612 17.11 -5.76 -15.14
N TYR A 613 16.83 -6.95 -14.59
CA TYR A 613 16.57 -7.10 -13.16
C TYR A 613 17.68 -6.61 -12.21
N PRO A 614 19.00 -6.66 -12.53
CA PRO A 614 20.02 -6.11 -11.66
C PRO A 614 19.98 -4.58 -11.62
N GLU A 615 19.66 -3.93 -12.75
CA GLU A 615 19.47 -2.47 -12.79
C GLU A 615 18.26 -2.04 -11.96
N ILE A 616 17.16 -2.81 -12.05
CA ILE A 616 15.95 -2.56 -11.25
C ILE A 616 16.27 -2.69 -9.76
N LEU A 617 16.95 -3.77 -9.36
CA LEU A 617 17.29 -4.01 -7.95
C LEU A 617 18.25 -2.96 -7.40
N THR A 618 19.30 -2.61 -8.14
CA THR A 618 20.30 -1.62 -7.71
C THR A 618 19.72 -0.20 -7.66
N HIS A 619 18.68 0.10 -8.45
CA HIS A 619 17.91 1.34 -8.33
C HIS A 619 17.15 1.41 -7.00
N PHE A 620 16.44 0.36 -6.60
CA PHE A 620 15.64 0.37 -5.37
C PHE A 620 16.45 0.08 -4.09
N TYR A 621 17.58 -0.61 -4.22
CA TYR A 621 18.47 -0.97 -3.13
C TYR A 621 19.87 -0.39 -3.41
N GLN A 622 20.09 0.85 -2.97
CA GLN A 622 21.26 1.64 -3.36
C GLN A 622 22.59 1.04 -2.88
N GLY A 623 23.60 1.01 -3.75
CA GLY A 623 24.93 0.47 -3.43
C GLY A 623 24.97 -1.04 -3.21
N THR A 624 23.91 -1.77 -3.56
CA THR A 624 23.88 -3.23 -3.47
C THR A 624 24.45 -3.91 -4.70
N GLY A 625 24.75 -5.20 -4.56
CA GLY A 625 25.11 -6.09 -5.65
C GLY A 625 24.44 -7.45 -5.51
N LEU A 626 24.47 -8.23 -6.58
CA LEU A 626 23.97 -9.60 -6.58
C LEU A 626 25.09 -10.59 -6.31
N VAL A 627 24.82 -11.57 -5.45
CA VAL A 627 25.70 -12.71 -5.22
C VAL A 627 24.91 -14.00 -5.34
N LYS A 628 25.54 -15.05 -5.85
CA LYS A 628 24.97 -16.40 -5.82
C LYS A 628 25.33 -17.06 -4.50
N PHE A 629 24.32 -17.43 -3.73
CA PHE A 629 24.48 -17.92 -2.35
C PHE A 629 24.24 -19.44 -2.20
N TYR A 630 23.53 -20.09 -3.12
CA TYR A 630 23.47 -21.55 -3.19
C TYR A 630 23.30 -22.00 -4.65
N GLN A 631 23.62 -23.26 -4.94
CA GLN A 631 23.62 -23.78 -6.32
C GLN A 631 22.23 -24.04 -6.88
#